data_AF-A0A3C1CKJ9-F1
#
_entry.id   AF-A0A3C1CKJ9-F1
#
_cell.length_a   1.000
_cell.length_b   1.000
_cell.length_c   1.000
_cell.angle_alpha   90.00
_cell.angle_beta   90.00
_cell.angle_gamma   90.00
#
_symmetry.space_group_name_H-M   'P 1'
#
loop_
_entity.id
_entity.type
_entity.pdbx_description
1 polymer ?
#
loop_
_entity_poly.entity_id
_entity_poly.type
_entity_poly.pdbx_seq_one_letter_code
_entity_poly.pdbx_strand_id
1 'polypeptide(L)' 'MTDRPVVASVRPEPEPGVLAAIVAAVEECWPRPPAPSAAQTSSATATWRFSGRWWAKPTAARRERPWVGGTG' A
#
# COMPACT_ATOMS: atom_id res chain seq x y z
N MET A 1 18.79 -3.25 16.60
CA MET A 1 18.63 -1.79 16.56
C MET A 1 17.20 -1.53 16.08
N THR A 2 16.27 -1.39 17.02
CA THR A 2 14.83 -1.28 16.69
C THR A 2 14.52 0.21 16.55
N ASP A 3 14.31 0.66 15.31
CA ASP A 3 13.83 2.01 15.05
C ASP A 3 12.40 2.10 15.55
N ARG A 4 12.19 2.92 16.59
CA ARG A 4 10.85 3.14 17.14
C ARG A 4 10.26 4.32 16.38
N PRO A 5 9.13 4.15 15.68
CA PRO A 5 8.58 5.23 14.88
C PRO A 5 8.26 6.42 15.79
N VAL A 6 8.80 7.58 15.42
CA VAL A 6 8.46 8.85 16.06
C VAL A 6 7.08 9.25 15.57
N VAL A 7 6.12 9.34 16.48
CA VAL A 7 4.79 9.87 16.16
C VAL A 7 4.90 11.40 16.11
N ALA A 8 4.70 11.97 14.92
CA ALA A 8 4.65 13.41 14.76
C ALA A 8 3.40 14.01 15.43
N SER A 9 3.52 15.21 16.00
CA SER A 9 2.38 15.98 16.50
C SER A 9 1.54 16.49 15.32
N VAL A 10 0.21 16.33 15.41
CA VAL A 10 -0.71 16.81 14.38
C VAL A 10 -0.94 18.32 14.55
N ARG A 11 -0.82 19.08 13.44
CA ARG A 11 -1.08 20.53 13.42
C ARG A 11 -1.93 20.92 12.20
N PRO A 12 -2.93 21.81 12.39
CA PRO A 12 -3.37 22.42 13.65
C PRO A 12 -3.96 21.41 14.64
N GLU A 13 -4.09 21.78 15.92
CA GLU A 13 -4.75 20.92 16.91
C GLU A 13 -6.21 20.65 16.46
N PRO A 14 -6.62 19.38 16.32
CA PRO A 14 -7.99 19.09 15.94
C PRO A 14 -8.95 19.40 17.09
N GLU A 15 -10.16 19.84 16.74
CA GLU A 15 -11.27 19.90 17.69
C GLU A 15 -11.56 18.50 18.27
N PRO A 16 -11.88 18.37 19.58
CA PRO A 16 -12.05 17.07 20.23
C PRO A 16 -13.09 16.17 19.56
N GLY A 17 -14.18 16.75 19.06
CA GLY A 17 -15.23 15.99 18.35
C GLY A 17 -14.77 15.41 17.01
N VAL A 18 -13.89 16.12 16.30
CA VAL A 18 -13.31 15.65 15.03
C VAL A 18 -12.35 14.49 15.30
N LEU A 19 -11.50 14.63 16.33
CA LEU A 19 -10.61 13.55 16.74
C LEU A 19 -11.39 12.30 17.14
N ALA A 20 -12.46 12.46 17.93
CA ALA A 20 -13.32 11.35 18.34
C ALA A 20 -13.99 10.65 17.14
N ALA A 21 -14.49 11.41 16.17
CA ALA A 21 -15.10 10.86 14.96
C ALA A 21 -14.09 10.06 14.11
N ILE A 22 -12.86 10.58 13.95
CA ILE A 22 -11.80 9.88 13.22
C ILE A 22 -11.42 8.58 13.93
N VAL A 23 -11.21 8.62 15.24
CA VAL A 23 -10.87 7.43 16.03
C VAL A 23 -11.98 6.39 15.93
N ALA A 24 -13.24 6.78 16.06
CA ALA A 24 -14.38 5.87 15.92
C ALA A 24 -14.42 5.23 14.53
N ALA A 25 -14.23 6.01 13.46
CA ALA A 25 -14.21 5.49 12.10
C ALA A 25 -13.05 4.51 11.88
N VAL A 26 -11.85 4.79 12.43
CA VAL A 26 -10.72 3.86 12.37
C VAL A 26 -11.07 2.55 13.05
N GLU A 27 -11.60 2.59 14.27
CA GLU A 27 -11.95 1.37 15.01
C GLU A 27 -13.06 0.55 14.33
N GLU A 28 -14.05 1.21 13.73
CA GLU A 28 -15.15 0.56 13.01
C GLU A 28 -14.70 -0.05 11.67
N CYS A 29 -13.86 0.68 10.93
CA CYS A 29 -13.40 0.27 9.61
C CYS A 29 -12.14 -0.60 9.64
N TRP A 30 -11.47 -0.76 10.80
CA TRP A 30 -10.22 -1.50 10.85
C TRP A 30 -10.46 -2.98 10.54
N PRO A 31 -9.77 -3.54 9.53
CA PRO A 31 -9.91 -4.96 9.23
C PRO A 31 -9.39 -5.78 10.40
N ARG A 32 -10.28 -6.57 11.01
CA ARG A 32 -9.85 -7.54 12.03
C ARG A 32 -9.15 -8.71 11.34
N PRO A 33 -7.96 -9.12 11.81
CA PRO A 33 -7.33 -10.33 11.30
C PRO A 33 -8.29 -11.50 11.49
N PRO A 34 -8.52 -12.34 10.46
CA PRO A 34 -9.27 -13.56 10.66
C PRO A 34 -8.57 -14.42 11.73
N ALA A 35 -9.36 -15.14 12.54
CA ALA A 35 -8.80 -16.08 13.50
C ALA A 35 -7.82 -17.03 12.79
N PRO A 36 -6.67 -17.37 13.40
CA PRO A 36 -5.74 -18.32 12.80
C PRO A 36 -6.46 -19.65 12.61
N SER A 37 -6.69 -20.03 11.35
CA SER A 37 -7.26 -21.33 11.01
C SER A 37 -6.15 -22.37 11.04
N ALA A 38 -6.40 -23.51 11.67
CA ALA A 38 -5.46 -24.64 11.73
C ALA A 38 -5.03 -25.16 10.34
N ALA A 39 -5.72 -24.76 9.26
CA ALA A 39 -5.38 -25.08 7.88
C ALA A 39 -4.31 -24.15 7.24
N GLN A 40 -3.86 -23.08 7.91
CA GLN A 40 -2.93 -22.10 7.32
C GLN A 40 -1.47 -22.56 7.25
N THR A 41 -1.14 -23.75 7.77
CA THR A 41 0.22 -24.32 7.66
C THR A 41 0.54 -24.87 6.27
N SER A 42 -0.46 -25.03 5.39
CA SER A 42 -0.30 -25.82 4.16
C SER A 42 -0.90 -25.16 2.93
N SER A 43 -0.39 -23.99 2.54
CA SER A 43 -0.42 -23.60 1.13
C SER A 43 0.60 -22.49 0.95
N ALA A 44 1.53 -22.67 0.02
CA ALA A 44 2.44 -21.65 -0.42
C ALA A 44 1.65 -20.39 -0.77
N THR A 45 1.60 -19.45 0.18
CA THR A 45 0.80 -18.23 0.11
C THR A 45 1.13 -17.53 -1.18
N ALA A 46 0.17 -17.51 -2.11
CA ALA A 46 0.21 -16.65 -3.28
C ALA A 46 0.33 -15.22 -2.75
N THR A 47 1.56 -14.75 -2.62
CA THR A 47 1.89 -13.49 -1.98
C THR A 47 1.28 -12.43 -2.86
N TRP A 48 0.21 -11.81 -2.39
CA TRP A 48 -0.39 -10.70 -3.10
C TRP A 48 0.65 -9.58 -3.17
N ARG A 49 1.29 -9.43 -4.33
CA ARG A 49 2.28 -8.38 -4.55
C ARG A 49 1.52 -7.15 -5.02
N PHE A 50 1.65 -6.07 -4.25
CA PHE A 50 1.15 -4.76 -4.64
C PHE A 50 1.57 -4.46 -6.08
N SER A 51 0.60 -4.32 -6.99
CA SER A 51 0.87 -3.99 -8.37
C SER A 51 1.13 -2.48 -8.48
N GLY A 52 2.34 -2.05 -8.14
CA GLY A 52 2.84 -0.68 -8.44
C GLY A 52 2.89 -0.36 -9.96
N ARG A 53 2.30 -1.23 -10.78
CA ARG A 53 2.22 -1.20 -12.24
C ARG A 53 1.40 -0.04 -12.79
N TRP A 54 0.59 0.64 -11.98
CA TRP A 54 -0.21 1.79 -12.46
C TRP A 54 0.53 3.14 -12.41
N TRP A 55 1.59 3.26 -11.59
CA TRP A 55 2.53 4.41 -11.64
C TRP A 55 3.87 4.06 -12.31
N ALA A 56 4.15 2.77 -12.52
CA ALA A 56 5.37 2.34 -13.18
C ALA A 56 5.29 2.57 -14.69
N LYS A 57 6.24 3.36 -15.22
CA LYS A 57 6.41 3.59 -16.66
C LYS A 57 6.43 2.23 -17.40
N PRO A 58 5.55 2.00 -18.41
CA PRO A 58 5.46 0.71 -19.09
C PRO A 58 6.81 0.26 -19.63
N THR A 59 7.13 -1.03 -19.56
CA THR A 59 8.38 -1.59 -20.10
C THR A 59 8.54 -1.31 -21.59
N ALA A 60 7.44 -1.16 -22.33
CA ALA A 60 7.45 -0.72 -23.73
C ALA A 60 8.01 0.70 -23.92
N ALA A 61 7.88 1.59 -22.94
CA ALA A 61 8.45 2.94 -22.93
C ALA A 61 9.92 2.97 -22.48
N ARG A 62 10.49 1.83 -22.06
CA ARG A 62 11.90 1.68 -21.66
C ARG A 62 12.77 1.02 -22.74
N ARG A 63 12.18 0.61 -23.88
CA ARG A 63 12.95 0.05 -25.00
C ARG A 63 13.29 1.16 -25.98
N GLU A 64 14.59 1.41 -26.18
CA GLU A 64 15.11 2.02 -27.41
C GLU A 64 14.53 1.24 -28.60
N ARG A 65 13.79 1.92 -29.50
CA ARG A 65 13.22 1.29 -30.69
C ARG A 65 14.15 1.53 -31.89
N PRO A 66 14.87 0.52 -32.39
CA PRO A 66 15.85 0.67 -33.47
C PRO A 66 15.23 0.70 -34.88
N TRP A 67 13.97 1.11 -35.04
CA TRP A 67 13.33 1.22 -36.36
C TRP A 67 12.68 2.58 -36.59
N VAL A 68 13.43 3.66 -36.38
CA VAL A 68 13.34 4.76 -37.34
C VAL A 68 13.91 4.20 -38.65
N GLY A 69 13.03 3.52 -39.38
CA GLY A 69 13.33 2.92 -40.67
C GLY A 69 13.64 4.03 -41.66
N GLY A 70 14.82 3.93 -42.27
CA GLY A 70 14.98 4.45 -43.61
C GLY A 70 13.99 3.75 -44.53
N THR A 71 13.18 4.55 -45.22
CA THR A 71 12.83 4.40 -46.65
C THR A 71 11.95 5.58 -47.02
N GLY A 72 12.45 6.38 -47.97
CA GLY A 72 11.94 7.67 -48.41
C GLY A 72 13.12 8.49 -48.91
#